data_AF-A0A1M6MQA7-F1
#
_entry.id   AF-A0A1M6MQA7-F1
#
_cell.length_a   1.000
_cell.length_b   1.000
_cell.length_c   1.000
_cell.angle_alpha   90.00
_cell.angle_beta   90.00
_cell.angle_gamma   90.00
#
_symmetry.space_group_name_H-M   'P 1'
#
loop_
_entity.id
_entity.type
_entity.pdbx_description
1 polymer ?
#
loop_
_entity_poly.entity_id
_entity_poly.type
_entity_poly.pdbx_seq_one_letter_code
_entity_poly.pdbx_strand_id
1 'polypeptide(L)'
;MLSIFGGFILLLTSFYVLYLGAEIGNSLVSFLGILLAGGAALWIAVSRMKQGIKYLENYKAALRALEANPQDEGLREKAYRAGLEFYKSKRDNRKILPPDEFAIQNDLLRVITKDHKKTK
;
A
#
# COMPACT_ATOMS: atom_id res chain seq x y z
N MET A 1 1.22 -9.85 -3.02
CA MET A 1 0.17 -10.89 -2.86
C MET A 1 0.69 -12.13 -2.15
N LEU A 2 1.71 -12.84 -2.67
CA LEU A 2 2.20 -14.11 -2.08
C LEU A 2 2.60 -14.01 -0.60
N SER A 3 3.31 -12.95 -0.20
CA SER A 3 3.72 -12.73 1.20
C SER A 3 2.54 -12.48 2.16
N ILE A 4 1.44 -11.91 1.67
CA ILE A 4 0.21 -11.69 2.45
C ILE A 4 -0.54 -13.01 2.61
N PHE A 5 -0.58 -13.81 1.54
CA PHE A 5 -1.21 -15.13 1.55
C PHE A 5 -0.50 -16.10 2.51
N GLY A 6 0.84 -16.11 2.50
CA GLY A 6 1.63 -16.89 3.47
C GLY A 6 1.38 -16.45 4.92
N GLY A 7 1.31 -15.13 5.17
CA GLY A 7 0.95 -14.62 6.49
C GLY A 7 -0.46 -15.01 6.92
N PHE A 8 -1.42 -15.05 5.99
CA PHE A 8 -2.80 -15.46 6.27
C PHE A 8 -2.91 -16.95 6.61
N ILE A 9 -2.21 -17.81 5.87
CA ILE A 9 -2.13 -19.24 6.20
C ILE A 9 -1.55 -19.43 7.60
N LEU A 10 -0.43 -18.75 7.91
CA LEU A 10 0.20 -18.81 9.23
C LEU A 10 -0.76 -18.35 10.34
N LEU A 11 -1.56 -17.32 10.08
CA LEU A 11 -2.59 -16.83 11.00
C LEU A 11 -3.67 -17.90 11.23
N LEU A 12 -4.17 -18.57 10.19
CA LEU A 12 -5.13 -19.68 10.34
C LEU A 12 -4.54 -20.85 11.13
N THR A 13 -3.29 -21.21 10.86
CA THR A 13 -2.60 -22.26 11.62
C THR A 13 -2.42 -21.87 13.08
N SER A 14 -2.17 -20.59 13.38
CA SER A 14 -2.07 -20.12 14.77
C SER A 14 -3.39 -20.23 15.54
N PHE A 15 -4.52 -19.97 14.89
CA PHE A 15 -5.85 -20.19 15.48
C PHE A 15 -6.14 -21.67 15.72
N TYR A 16 -5.69 -22.55 14.83
CA TYR A 16 -5.80 -23.99 15.03
C TYR A 16 -4.99 -24.47 16.24
N VAL A 17 -3.74 -23.98 16.40
CA VAL A 17 -2.90 -24.27 17.57
C VAL A 17 -3.53 -23.73 18.86
N LEU A 18 -4.13 -22.54 18.81
CA LEU A 18 -4.88 -21.96 19.94
C LEU A 18 -6.03 -22.86 20.36
N TYR A 19 -6.83 -23.31 19.39
CA TYR A 19 -7.96 -24.21 19.62
C TYR A 19 -7.51 -25.52 20.26
N LEU A 20 -6.48 -26.18 19.71
CA LEU A 20 -5.92 -27.41 20.28
C LEU A 20 -5.39 -27.22 21.70
N GLY A 21 -4.67 -26.12 21.95
CA GLY A 21 -4.16 -25.81 23.28
C GLY A 21 -5.29 -25.65 24.31
N ALA A 22 -6.40 -25.01 23.91
CA ALA A 22 -7.57 -24.85 24.75
C ALA A 22 -8.31 -26.19 25.00
N GLU A 23 -8.44 -27.03 23.98
CA GLU A 23 -9.10 -28.34 24.07
C GLU A 23 -8.33 -29.31 24.98
N ILE A 24 -7.00 -29.30 24.90
CA ILE A 24 -6.13 -30.17 25.72
C ILE A 24 -5.91 -29.57 27.13
N GLY A 25 -6.37 -28.33 27.38
CA GLY A 25 -6.16 -27.62 28.65
C GLY A 25 -4.70 -27.22 28.89
N ASN A 26 -3.89 -27.11 27.83
CA ASN A 26 -2.47 -26.80 27.92
C ASN A 26 -2.22 -25.32 27.61
N SER A 27 -2.09 -24.52 28.68
CA SER A 27 -1.87 -23.07 28.60
C SER A 27 -0.59 -22.68 27.84
N LEU A 28 0.44 -23.53 27.82
CA LEU A 28 1.69 -23.26 27.09
C LEU A 28 1.48 -23.35 25.57
N VAL A 29 0.68 -24.31 25.11
CA VAL A 29 0.31 -24.47 23.70
C VAL A 29 -0.58 -23.31 23.25
N SER A 30 -1.55 -22.92 24.07
CA SER A 30 -2.38 -21.73 23.79
C SER A 30 -1.51 -20.47 23.72
N PHE A 31 -0.58 -20.27 24.63
CA PHE A 31 0.32 -19.11 24.62
C PHE A 31 1.19 -19.06 23.34
N LEU A 32 1.75 -20.19 22.91
CA LEU A 32 2.46 -20.30 21.63
C LEU A 32 1.58 -19.92 20.44
N GLY A 33 0.31 -20.35 20.46
CA GLY A 33 -0.68 -19.95 19.45
C GLY A 33 -0.90 -18.44 19.41
N ILE A 34 -0.96 -17.75 20.55
CA ILE A 34 -1.09 -16.28 20.62
C ILE A 34 0.15 -15.61 19.99
N LEU A 35 1.35 -16.07 20.34
CA LEU A 35 2.59 -15.52 19.81
C LEU A 35 2.68 -15.67 18.29
N LEU A 36 2.32 -16.85 17.76
CA LEU A 36 2.26 -17.11 16.33
C LEU A 36 1.23 -16.22 15.64
N ALA A 37 0.05 -16.03 16.24
CA ALA A 37 -0.99 -15.16 15.71
C ALA A 37 -0.52 -13.70 15.64
N GLY A 38 0.13 -13.21 16.70
CA GLY A 38 0.71 -11.87 16.75
C GLY A 38 1.81 -11.68 15.70
N GLY A 39 2.71 -12.66 15.55
CA GLY A 39 3.76 -12.64 14.54
C GLY A 39 3.20 -12.63 13.11
N ALA A 40 2.19 -13.46 12.84
CA ALA A 40 1.51 -13.51 11.54
C ALA A 40 0.80 -12.18 11.21
N ALA A 41 0.08 -11.61 12.18
CA ALA A 41 -0.58 -10.31 12.01
C ALA A 41 0.43 -9.20 11.71
N LEU A 42 1.53 -9.14 12.45
CA LEU A 42 2.62 -8.18 12.22
C LEU A 42 3.23 -8.35 10.83
N TRP A 43 3.49 -9.60 10.42
CA TRP A 43 4.03 -9.90 9.09
C TRP A 43 3.12 -9.42 7.95
N ILE A 44 1.80 -9.66 8.07
CA ILE A 44 0.80 -9.18 7.10
C ILE A 44 0.79 -7.65 7.06
N ALA A 45 0.80 -7.00 8.22
CA ALA A 45 0.79 -5.54 8.32
C ALA A 45 2.02 -4.92 7.66
N VAL A 46 3.23 -5.41 7.99
CA VAL A 46 4.49 -4.97 7.39
C VAL A 46 4.50 -5.21 5.88
N SER A 47 4.01 -6.36 5.43
CA SER A 47 3.93 -6.69 4.00
C SER A 47 2.99 -5.76 3.24
N ARG A 48 1.83 -5.40 3.83
CA ARG A 48 0.91 -4.40 3.26
C ARG A 48 1.54 -3.01 3.24
N MET A 49 2.20 -2.61 4.32
CA MET A 49 2.87 -1.32 4.42
C MET A 49 3.98 -1.18 3.37
N LYS A 50 4.83 -2.18 3.18
CA LYS A 50 5.86 -2.19 2.13
C LYS A 50 5.27 -2.04 0.72
N GLN A 51 4.16 -2.72 0.43
CA GLN A 51 3.47 -2.56 -0.86
C GLN A 51 2.93 -1.13 -1.02
N GLY A 52 2.28 -0.57 0.00
CA GLY A 52 1.76 0.81 -0.03
C GLY A 52 2.86 1.86 -0.23
N ILE A 53 4.02 1.68 0.44
CA ILE A 53 5.19 2.54 0.26
C ILE A 53 5.70 2.48 -1.18
N LYS A 54 5.79 1.27 -1.77
CA LYS A 54 6.24 1.11 -3.16
C LYS A 54 5.36 1.88 -4.15
N TYR A 55 4.04 1.82 -4.00
CA TYR A 55 3.12 2.59 -4.84
C TYR A 55 3.29 4.11 -4.64
N LEU A 56 3.50 4.55 -3.40
CA LEU A 56 3.76 5.96 -3.09
C LEU A 56 5.08 6.44 -3.71
N GLU A 57 6.14 5.65 -3.62
CA GLU A 57 7.45 5.98 -4.20
C GLU A 57 7.38 6.06 -5.72
N ASN A 58 6.70 5.11 -6.37
CA ASN A 58 6.47 5.15 -7.81
C ASN A 58 5.72 6.43 -8.23
N TYR A 59 4.67 6.80 -7.48
CA TYR A 59 3.93 8.03 -7.76
C TYR A 59 4.79 9.29 -7.58
N LYS A 60 5.56 9.38 -6.49
CA LYS A 60 6.48 10.50 -6.25
C LYS A 60 7.59 10.58 -7.31
N ALA A 61 8.13 9.43 -7.74
CA ALA A 61 9.15 9.38 -8.79
C ALA A 61 8.58 9.89 -10.12
N ALA A 62 7.35 9.50 -10.47
CA ALA A 62 6.69 9.98 -11.67
C ALA A 62 6.39 11.49 -11.62
N LEU A 63 5.98 12.01 -10.45
CA LEU A 63 5.82 13.45 -10.25
C LEU A 63 7.14 14.23 -10.36
N ARG A 64 8.25 13.68 -9.84
CA ARG A 64 9.59 14.29 -9.99
C ARG A 64 10.07 14.30 -11.45
N ALA A 65 9.80 13.21 -12.19
CA ALA A 65 10.11 13.16 -13.61
C ALA A 65 9.31 14.23 -14.38
N LEU A 66 8.02 14.40 -14.05
CA LEU A 66 7.20 15.47 -14.60
C LEU A 66 7.69 16.86 -14.17
N GLU A 67 8.17 17.04 -12.93
CA GLU A 67 8.75 18.32 -12.47
C GLU A 67 10.01 18.69 -13.25
N ALA A 68 10.79 17.71 -13.71
CA ALA A 68 11.96 17.95 -14.55
C ALA A 68 11.60 18.35 -15.99
N ASN A 69 10.50 17.82 -16.54
CA ASN A 69 10.00 18.13 -17.88
C ASN A 69 8.46 18.31 -17.86
N PRO A 70 7.95 19.48 -17.46
CA PRO A 70 6.52 19.69 -17.19
C PRO A 70 5.64 19.70 -18.44
N GLN A 71 6.24 19.91 -19.62
CA GLN A 71 5.54 19.95 -20.90
C GLN A 71 5.45 18.58 -21.59
N ASP A 72 6.08 17.55 -21.04
CA ASP A 72 6.03 16.20 -21.58
C ASP A 72 4.69 15.53 -21.22
N GLU A 73 3.80 15.40 -22.19
CA GLU A 73 2.50 14.73 -22.04
C GLU A 73 2.63 13.26 -21.63
N GLY A 74 3.68 12.57 -22.08
CA GLY A 74 3.94 11.18 -21.72
C GLY A 74 4.33 11.02 -20.25
N LEU A 75 5.08 11.96 -19.69
CA LEU A 75 5.38 11.99 -18.24
C LEU A 75 4.14 12.35 -17.42
N ARG A 76 3.28 13.24 -17.94
CA ARG A 76 2.02 13.61 -17.29
C ARG A 76 1.07 12.41 -17.19
N GLU A 77 0.95 11.63 -18.27
CA GLU A 77 0.13 10.42 -18.27
C GLU A 77 0.71 9.35 -17.34
N LYS A 78 2.04 9.15 -17.33
CA LYS A 78 2.71 8.22 -16.39
C LYS A 78 2.47 8.62 -14.94
N ALA A 79 2.58 9.89 -14.60
CA ALA A 79 2.32 10.40 -13.26
C ALA A 79 0.84 10.23 -12.87
N TYR A 80 -0.09 10.48 -13.79
CA TYR A 80 -1.52 10.25 -13.57
C TYR A 80 -1.81 8.78 -13.30
N ARG A 81 -1.31 7.86 -14.15
CA ARG A 81 -1.49 6.41 -13.98
C ARG A 81 -0.89 5.91 -12.66
N ALA A 82 0.31 6.36 -12.29
CA ALA A 82 0.93 6.00 -11.01
C ALA A 82 0.12 6.52 -9.81
N GLY A 83 -0.47 7.71 -9.92
CA GLY A 83 -1.38 8.26 -8.91
C GLY A 83 -2.64 7.40 -8.77
N LEU A 84 -3.26 7.03 -9.88
CA LEU A 84 -4.43 6.13 -9.87
C LEU A 84 -4.10 4.78 -9.22
N GLU A 85 -2.95 4.18 -9.54
CA GLU A 85 -2.52 2.92 -8.94
C GLU A 85 -2.30 3.04 -7.43
N PHE A 86 -1.71 4.15 -6.97
CA PHE A 86 -1.54 4.41 -5.55
C PHE A 86 -2.87 4.52 -4.81
N TYR A 87 -3.82 5.33 -5.29
CA TYR A 87 -5.13 5.47 -4.64
C TYR A 87 -5.95 4.17 -4.72
N LYS A 88 -5.89 3.43 -5.84
CA LYS A 88 -6.47 2.08 -5.96
C LYS A 88 -5.88 1.12 -4.93
N SER A 89 -4.57 1.18 -4.68
CA SER A 89 -3.89 0.30 -3.72
C SER A 89 -4.36 0.50 -2.27
N LYS A 90 -4.92 1.68 -1.94
CA LYS A 90 -5.47 2.00 -0.62
C LYS A 90 -6.94 1.61 -0.45
N ARG A 91 -7.63 1.28 -1.54
CA ARG A 91 -9.07 1.00 -1.57
C ARG A 91 -9.30 -0.50 -1.65
N ASP A 92 -10.06 -1.08 -0.72
CA ASP A 92 -10.39 -2.51 -0.73
C ASP A 92 -11.14 -2.92 -2.02
N ASN A 93 -11.97 -2.04 -2.60
CA ASN A 93 -12.69 -2.30 -3.85
C ASN A 93 -11.97 -1.83 -5.12
N ARG A 94 -10.73 -1.31 -5.01
CA ARG A 94 -9.96 -0.72 -6.15
C ARG A 94 -10.73 0.35 -6.96
N LYS A 95 -11.83 0.88 -6.43
CA LYS A 95 -12.58 1.98 -7.02
C LYS A 95 -11.86 3.28 -6.67
N ILE A 96 -11.63 4.10 -7.68
CA ILE A 96 -11.19 5.47 -7.48
C ILE A 96 -12.44 6.29 -7.18
N LEU A 97 -12.40 7.13 -6.15
CA LEU A 97 -13.47 8.09 -5.91
C LEU A 97 -13.14 9.43 -6.55
N PRO A 98 -14.17 10.26 -6.85
CA PRO A 98 -13.96 11.61 -7.37
C PRO A 98 -12.96 12.48 -6.58
N PRO A 99 -12.89 12.43 -5.23
CA PRO A 99 -11.87 13.16 -4.47
C PRO A 99 -10.43 12.68 -4.73
N ASP A 100 -10.24 11.39 -5.05
CA ASP A 100 -8.92 10.84 -5.36
C ASP A 100 -8.42 11.37 -6.72
N GLU A 101 -9.31 11.39 -7.73
CA GLU A 101 -9.00 11.96 -9.04
C GLU A 101 -8.68 13.44 -8.93
N PHE A 102 -9.45 14.18 -8.14
CA PHE A 102 -9.20 15.59 -7.88
C PHE A 102 -7.84 15.82 -7.21
N ALA A 103 -7.49 15.00 -6.23
CA ALA A 103 -6.19 15.09 -5.57
C ALA A 103 -5.02 14.84 -6.55
N ILE A 104 -5.14 13.82 -7.40
CA ILE A 104 -4.13 13.51 -8.43
C ILE A 104 -3.99 14.67 -9.42
N GLN A 105 -5.12 15.21 -9.91
CA GLN A 105 -5.12 16.34 -10.84
C GLN A 105 -4.49 17.59 -10.22
N ASN A 106 -4.78 17.87 -8.96
CA ASN A 106 -4.23 19.02 -8.25
C ASN A 106 -2.70 18.89 -8.04
N ASP A 107 -2.22 17.69 -7.70
CA ASP A 107 -0.78 17.42 -7.60
C ASP A 107 -0.08 17.60 -8.96
N LEU A 108 -0.68 17.14 -10.05
CA LEU A 108 -0.15 17.36 -11.41
C LEU A 108 -0.12 18.85 -11.78
N LEU A 109 -1.22 19.56 -11.54
CA LEU A 109 -1.32 21.01 -11.80
C LEU A 109 -0.31 21.80 -10.98
N ARG A 110 -0.07 21.42 -9.73
CA ARG A 110 0.93 22.05 -8.85
C ARG A 110 2.35 21.91 -9.40
N VAL A 111 2.68 20.76 -9.98
CA VAL A 111 3.99 20.51 -10.60
C VAL A 111 4.15 21.38 -11.85
N ILE A 112 3.13 21.43 -12.71
CA ILE A 112 3.15 22.22 -13.95
C ILE A 112 3.23 23.74 -13.66
N THR A 113 2.46 24.23 -12.69
CA THR A 113 2.40 25.66 -12.34
C THR A 113 3.65 26.17 -11.61
N LYS A 114 4.38 25.30 -10.91
CA LYS A 114 5.67 25.64 -10.28
C LYS A 114 6.74 26.03 -11.28
N ASP A 115 6.80 25.34 -12.42
CA ASP A 115 7.77 25.64 -13.47
C ASP A 115 7.49 27.00 -14.13
N HIS A 116 6.22 27.30 -14.36
CA HIS A 116 5.79 28.57 -14.95
C HIS A 116 6.14 29.80 -14.08
N LYS A 117 6.39 29.59 -12.78
CA LYS A 117 6.84 30.63 -11.85
C LYS A 117 8.37 30.76 -11.77
N LYS A 118 9.12 29.78 -12.27
CA LYS A 118 10.60 29.81 -12.37
C LYS A 118 11.09 30.37 -13.70
N THR A 119 10.25 30.33 -14.75
CA THR A 119 10.57 30.80 -16.11
C THR A 119 10.15 32.25 -16.38
N LYS A 120 9.51 32.92 -15.41
CA LYS A 120 9.25 34.39 -15.42
C LYS A 120 10.22 35.10 -14.49
#